data_AF-A0A2D9SUE1-F1
#
_entry.id   AF-A0A2D9SUE1-F1
#
_cell.length_a   1.000
_cell.length_b   1.000
_cell.length_c   1.000
_cell.angle_alpha   90.00
_cell.angle_beta   90.00
_cell.angle_gamma   90.00
#
_symmetry.space_group_name_H-M   'P 1'
#
loop_
_entity.id
_entity.type
_entity.pdbx_description
1 polymer ?
#
loop_
_entity_poly.entity_id
_entity_poly.type
_entity_poly.pdbx_seq_one_letter_code
_entity_poly.pdbx_strand_id
1 'polypeptide(L)' 'MVDKELGLIAHLMRRAGFGATLRELEVYQGKGYEAAVEELLHPEELPEWDDDLVRRYQPDMNSVMYFESAQSYWMY' A
#
# COMPACT_ATOMS: atom_id res chain seq x y z
N MET A 1 14.07 22.89 8.65
CA MET A 1 13.46 23.02 7.32
C MET A 1 12.68 21.75 7.07
N VAL A 2 11.42 21.85 6.64
CA VAL A 2 10.69 20.66 6.18
C VAL A 2 11.53 20.00 5.09
N ASP A 3 11.81 18.71 5.25
CA ASP A 3 12.51 17.94 4.23
C ASP A 3 11.67 17.94 2.96
N LYS A 4 12.17 18.60 1.92
CA LYS A 4 11.44 18.84 0.67
C LYS A 4 11.15 17.53 -0.05
N GLU A 5 12.06 16.56 0.03
CA GLU A 5 11.90 15.27 -0.63
C GLU A 5 10.87 14.42 0.09
N LEU A 6 10.93 14.35 1.43
CA LEU A 6 9.91 13.68 2.23
C LEU A 6 8.51 14.26 1.95
N GLY A 7 8.40 15.58 1.78
CA GLY A 7 7.16 16.25 1.41
C GLY A 7 6.63 15.84 0.03
N LEU A 8 7.52 15.65 -0.96
CA LEU A 8 7.16 15.18 -2.30
C LEU A 8 6.70 13.72 -2.29
N ILE A 9 7.43 12.85 -1.59
CA ILE A 9 7.07 11.44 -1.44
C ILE A 9 5.74 11.31 -0.69
N ALA A 10 5.53 12.10 0.37
CA ALA A 10 4.25 12.12 1.08
C ALA A 10 3.10 12.56 0.18
N HIS A 11 3.32 13.53 -0.71
CA HIS A 11 2.32 13.91 -1.69
C HIS A 11 2.07 12.80 -2.72
N LEU A 12 3.11 12.18 -3.24
CA LEU A 12 3.04 11.05 -4.17
C LEU A 12 2.22 9.89 -3.59
N MET A 13 2.52 9.44 -2.38
CA MET A 13 1.81 8.31 -1.73
C MET A 13 0.32 8.59 -1.52
N ARG A 14 -0.08 9.85 -1.27
CA ARG A 14 -1.51 10.25 -1.18
C ARG A 14 -2.21 10.31 -2.53
N ARG A 15 -1.46 10.29 -3.64
CA ARG A 15 -2.01 10.36 -5.00
C ARG A 15 -2.01 8.99 -5.69
N ALA A 16 -0.99 8.18 -5.43
CA ALA A 16 -0.90 6.81 -5.92
C ALA A 16 -1.79 5.84 -5.12
N GLY A 17 -2.09 6.16 -3.85
CA GLY A 17 -2.95 5.33 -3.00
C GLY A 17 -3.56 6.11 -1.84
N PHE A 18 -3.73 5.45 -0.70
CA PHE A 18 -4.34 6.03 0.51
C PHE A 18 -3.38 6.87 1.37
N GLY A 19 -2.13 7.03 0.93
CA GLY A 19 -1.06 7.64 1.72
C GLY A 19 -0.10 6.60 2.29
N ALA A 20 0.72 7.05 3.25
CA ALA A 20 1.72 6.23 3.90
C ALA A 20 2.00 6.78 5.32
N THR A 21 2.38 5.89 6.22
CA THR A 21 2.89 6.23 7.55
C THR A 21 4.25 6.92 7.47
N LEU A 22 4.66 7.64 8.52
CA LEU A 22 5.97 8.30 8.54
C LEU A 22 7.13 7.33 8.29
N ARG A 23 7.05 6.13 8.87
CA ARG A 23 8.07 5.10 8.69
C ARG A 23 8.19 4.65 7.22
N GLU A 24 7.07 4.48 6.54
CA GLU A 24 7.07 4.13 5.12
C GLU A 24 7.62 5.28 4.27
N LEU A 25 7.28 6.53 4.60
CA LEU A 25 7.81 7.71 3.91
C LEU A 25 9.34 7.82 4.06
N GLU A 26 9.89 7.53 5.23
CA GLU A 26 11.34 7.49 5.46
C GLU A 26 12.02 6.35 4.68
N VAL A 27 11.35 5.19 4.55
CA VAL A 27 11.84 4.08 3.71
C VAL A 27 11.88 4.49 2.24
N TYR A 28 10.80 5.07 1.71
CA TYR A 28 10.76 5.55 0.33
C TYR A 28 11.74 6.71 0.10
N GLN A 29 11.93 7.58 1.08
CA GLN A 29 12.95 8.63 1.02
C GLN A 29 14.35 8.03 0.91
N GLY A 30 14.65 6.97 1.65
CA GLY A 30 15.91 6.24 1.52
C GLY A 30 16.15 5.61 0.14
N LYS A 31 15.07 5.29 -0.60
CA LYS A 31 15.13 4.78 -1.99
C LYS A 31 15.32 5.91 -3.02
N GLY A 32 14.90 7.13 -2.69
CA GLY A 32 14.84 8.26 -3.61
C GLY A 32 13.52 8.30 -4.42
N TYR A 33 13.18 9.48 -4.90
CA TYR A 33 11.89 9.75 -5.54
C TYR A 33 11.64 8.89 -6.79
N GLU A 34 12.59 8.82 -7.72
CA GLU A 34 12.43 8.09 -8.98
C GLU A 34 12.23 6.60 -8.75
N ALA A 35 13.01 5.99 -7.86
CA ALA A 35 12.86 4.57 -7.52
C ALA A 35 11.49 4.28 -6.87
N ALA A 36 10.99 5.20 -6.04
CA ALA A 36 9.64 5.08 -5.47
C ALA A 36 8.56 5.17 -6.55
N VAL A 37 8.74 5.99 -7.59
CA VAL A 37 7.82 6.06 -8.74
C VAL A 37 7.83 4.76 -9.54
N GLU A 38 9.00 4.22 -9.86
CA GLU A 38 9.12 2.95 -10.62
C GLU A 38 8.41 1.80 -9.88
N GLU A 39 8.61 1.68 -8.57
CA GLU A 39 7.95 0.66 -7.74
C GLU A 39 6.42 0.81 -7.74
N LEU A 40 5.90 2.04 -7.78
CA LEU A 40 4.46 2.30 -7.87
C LEU A 40 3.87 2.00 -9.25
N LEU A 41 4.68 2.04 -10.31
CA LEU A 41 4.26 1.72 -11.68
C LEU A 41 4.24 0.21 -11.95
N HIS A 42 4.98 -0.57 -11.16
CA HIS A 42 5.14 -2.02 -11.30
C HIS A 42 4.66 -2.79 -10.06
N PRO A 43 3.37 -2.69 -9.70
CA PRO A 43 2.82 -3.39 -8.53
C PRO A 43 2.93 -4.91 -8.64
N GLU A 44 3.05 -5.47 -9.85
CA GLU A 44 3.30 -6.89 -10.09
C GLU A 44 4.67 -7.39 -9.58
N GLU A 45 5.62 -6.48 -9.33
CA GLU A 45 6.93 -6.81 -8.77
C GLU A 45 6.92 -6.79 -7.23
N LEU A 46 5.85 -6.28 -6.62
CA LEU A 46 5.70 -6.25 -5.17
C LEU A 46 5.37 -7.64 -4.64
N PRO A 47 5.78 -7.96 -3.39
CA PRO A 47 5.37 -9.19 -2.74
C PRO A 47 3.85 -9.32 -2.72
N GLU A 48 3.35 -10.52 -3.00
CA GLU A 48 1.94 -10.84 -2.78
C GLU A 48 1.57 -10.59 -1.31
N TRP A 49 0.34 -10.17 -1.09
CA TRP A 49 -0.21 -10.00 0.24
C TRP A 49 -0.32 -11.36 0.96
N ASP A 50 -0.25 -11.34 2.30
CA ASP A 50 -0.33 -12.57 3.09
C ASP A 50 -1.79 -13.00 3.29
N ASP A 51 -2.29 -13.73 2.30
CA ASP A 51 -3.62 -14.35 2.23
C ASP A 51 -4.01 -15.08 3.53
N ASP A 52 -3.06 -15.79 4.15
CA ASP A 52 -3.27 -16.58 5.36
C ASP A 52 -3.42 -15.68 6.58
N LEU A 53 -2.61 -14.63 6.67
CA LEU A 53 -2.68 -13.66 7.76
C LEU A 53 -3.99 -12.89 7.72
N VAL A 54 -4.42 -12.43 6.55
CA VAL A 54 -5.68 -11.68 6.45
C VAL A 54 -6.88 -12.59 6.72
N ARG A 55 -6.93 -13.80 6.17
CA ARG A 55 -8.00 -14.76 6.47
C ARG A 55 -8.08 -15.14 7.94
N ARG A 56 -6.97 -15.07 8.67
CA ARG A 56 -6.91 -15.26 10.13
C ARG A 56 -7.51 -14.10 10.91
N TYR A 57 -7.24 -12.85 10.53
CA TYR A 57 -7.72 -11.66 11.25
C TYR A 57 -9.03 -11.08 10.73
N GLN A 58 -9.42 -11.40 9.50
CA GLN A 58 -10.68 -11.02 8.85
C GLN A 58 -11.44 -12.28 8.43
N PRO A 59 -12.10 -12.99 9.37
CA PRO A 59 -12.74 -14.26 9.07
C PRO A 59 -13.81 -14.19 7.98
N ASP A 60 -14.44 -13.03 7.83
CA ASP A 60 -15.45 -12.73 6.81
C ASP A 60 -14.90 -12.89 5.38
N MET A 61 -13.60 -12.63 5.18
CA MET A 61 -12.94 -12.76 3.89
C MET A 61 -12.60 -14.22 3.51
N ASN A 62 -12.89 -15.20 4.36
CA ASN A 62 -12.74 -16.63 4.02
C ASN A 62 -13.82 -17.12 3.05
N SER A 63 -14.96 -16.43 3.01
CA SER A 63 -16.12 -16.84 2.24
C SER A 63 -16.72 -15.63 1.55
N VAL A 64 -16.48 -15.52 0.24
CA VAL A 64 -17.06 -14.47 -0.61
C VAL A 64 -18.54 -14.72 -0.97
N MET A 65 -19.26 -15.48 -0.13
CA MET A 65 -20.67 -15.83 -0.32
C MET A 65 -21.60 -14.65 -0.03
N TYR A 66 -21.21 -13.76 0.90
CA TYR A 66 -21.93 -12.52 1.16
C TYR A 66 -21.33 -11.39 0.32
N PHE A 67 -22.20 -10.46 -0.08
CA PHE A 67 -21.82 -9.36 -0.97
C PHE A 67 -20.80 -8.43 -0.30
N GLU A 68 -20.97 -8.14 0.98
CA GLU A 68 -20.08 -7.33 1.79
C GLU A 68 -18.70 -7.98 1.92
N SER A 69 -18.65 -9.31 2.06
CA SER A 69 -17.42 -10.09 2.12
C SER A 69 -16.69 -10.06 0.78
N ALA A 70 -17.42 -10.23 -0.32
CA ALA A 70 -16.86 -10.15 -1.68
C ALA A 70 -16.34 -8.73 -2.01
N GLN A 71 -17.07 -7.68 -1.61
CA GLN A 71 -16.63 -6.30 -1.76
C GLN A 71 -15.36 -6.02 -0.96
N SER A 72 -15.35 -6.45 0.31
CA SER A 72 -14.19 -6.27 1.18
C SER A 72 -12.98 -7.03 0.65
N TYR A 73 -13.16 -8.24 0.14
CA TYR A 73 -12.11 -9.03 -0.50
C TYR A 73 -11.54 -8.35 -1.75
N TRP A 74 -12.38 -7.74 -2.58
CA TRP A 74 -11.93 -7.06 -3.80
C TRP A 74 -11.16 -5.75 -3.57
N MET A 75 -11.40 -5.07 -2.44
CA MET A 75 -10.71 -3.82 -2.11
C MET A 75 -9.23 -4.01 -1.76
N TYR A 76 -8.78 -5.25 -1.59
CA TYR A 76 -7.40 -5.64 -1.30
C TYR A 76 -6.82 -6.46 -2.45
#